data_AF-A0A1E7H6V1-F1
#
_entry.id   AF-A0A1E7H6V1-F1
#
_cell.length_a   1.000
_cell.length_b   1.000
_cell.length_c   1.000
_cell.angle_alpha   90.00
_cell.angle_beta   90.00
_cell.angle_gamma   90.00
#
_symmetry.space_group_name_H-M   'P 1'
#
loop_
_entity.id
_entity.type
_entity.pdbx_description
1 polymer ?
#
loop_
_entity_poly.entity_id
_entity_poly.type
_entity_poly.pdbx_seq_one_letter_code
_entity_poly.pdbx_strand_id
1 'polypeptide(L)'
;MKSLNRRNFLKSGLAGGALATFLGREKPAQAREFSGYTNKGTGVLVDLSRCVGCRSCEAACNREQNLPEPDVPFDDFSIFDTERHGGLKRRTSEGVFTVVNRYNPEELDHPLFRKFQCNHCEEPACLTSCFVNAYTKTPEGAVMYNPKVCVGCRNCMIACPFYVPAYSYSKPLNPIVEKCIMCYPTRLKFGKPPACVEACPTEALTFGSRVNVLKFAKERIRQHPEIFVDHVYGEKEVGGTAWLYISPVDFKKIGFDMNLGHQPIINYVKSFLATVPMVLTIWPALFAGFYRLANRKDGLKKDNNEGAREESQS
;
A
#
# COMPACT_ATOMS: atom_id res chain seq x y z
N MET A 1 34.86 49.41 -18.07
CA MET A 1 33.68 48.73 -17.48
C MET A 1 34.03 48.27 -16.06
N LYS A 2 33.20 48.59 -15.05
CA LYS A 2 33.50 48.40 -13.62
C LYS A 2 33.61 46.91 -13.25
N SER A 3 34.70 46.53 -12.59
CA SER A 3 34.92 45.16 -12.09
C SER A 3 33.84 44.78 -11.06
N LEU A 4 33.16 43.66 -11.29
CA LEU A 4 32.19 43.12 -10.35
C LEU A 4 32.89 42.70 -9.04
N ASN A 5 32.68 43.48 -7.98
CA ASN A 5 33.16 43.26 -6.63
C ASN A 5 32.28 42.22 -5.89
N ARG A 6 32.87 41.41 -4.99
CA ARG A 6 32.22 40.31 -4.23
C ARG A 6 30.93 40.76 -3.52
N ARG A 7 30.89 42.02 -3.07
CA ARG A 7 29.72 42.65 -2.44
C ARG A 7 28.56 42.89 -3.42
N ASN A 8 28.86 43.20 -4.68
CA ASN A 8 27.86 43.35 -5.74
C ASN A 8 27.38 41.98 -6.23
N PHE A 9 28.26 40.98 -6.30
CA PHE A 9 27.87 39.60 -6.60
C PHE A 9 26.88 39.05 -5.56
N LEU A 10 27.11 39.27 -4.26
CA LEU A 10 26.17 38.87 -3.20
C LEU A 10 24.84 39.64 -3.28
N LYS A 11 24.85 40.93 -3.60
CA LYS A 11 23.63 41.72 -3.83
C LYS A 11 22.84 41.24 -5.07
N SER A 12 23.53 40.94 -6.17
CA SER A 12 22.95 40.35 -7.38
C SER A 12 22.42 38.94 -7.14
N GLY A 13 23.12 38.14 -6.31
CA GLY A 13 22.71 36.79 -5.92
C GLY A 13 21.48 36.79 -5.02
N LEU A 14 21.36 37.75 -4.10
CA LEU A 14 20.16 37.96 -3.28
C LEU A 14 18.98 38.46 -4.11
N ALA A 15 19.22 39.37 -5.08
CA ALA A 15 18.18 39.83 -6.00
C ALA A 15 17.75 38.74 -7.01
N GLY A 16 18.68 37.91 -7.48
CA GLY A 16 18.40 36.77 -8.36
C GLY A 16 17.70 35.62 -7.64
N GLY A 17 18.04 35.36 -6.38
CA GLY A 17 17.33 34.40 -5.53
C GLY A 17 15.89 34.82 -5.23
N ALA A 18 15.63 36.12 -5.12
CA ALA A 18 14.29 36.67 -4.95
C ALA A 18 13.45 36.68 -6.24
N LEU A 19 14.06 36.66 -7.44
CA LEU A 19 13.31 36.57 -8.70
C LEU A 19 12.96 35.13 -9.08
N ALA A 20 13.80 34.15 -8.69
CA ALA A 20 13.55 32.73 -8.92
C ALA A 20 12.35 32.19 -8.11
N THR A 21 11.97 32.85 -7.03
CA THR A 21 10.77 32.50 -6.24
C THR A 21 9.46 33.00 -6.83
N PHE A 22 9.47 33.97 -7.77
CA PHE A 22 8.23 34.54 -8.32
C PHE A 22 7.88 34.09 -9.75
N LEU A 23 8.84 33.58 -10.54
CA LEU A 23 8.61 33.22 -11.95
C LEU A 23 8.22 31.75 -12.19
N GLY A 24 8.09 30.95 -11.15
CA GLY A 24 7.76 29.52 -11.24
C GLY A 24 6.40 29.17 -10.68
N ARG A 25 5.34 29.94 -10.98
CA ARG A 25 3.96 29.51 -10.69
C ARG A 25 3.44 28.59 -11.80
N GLU A 26 4.28 27.65 -12.25
CA GLU A 26 3.76 26.50 -12.96
C GLU A 26 2.99 25.65 -11.95
N LYS A 27 1.85 25.11 -12.36
CA LYS A 27 1.08 24.17 -11.55
C LYS A 27 2.08 23.15 -10.99
N PRO A 28 2.08 22.86 -9.68
CA PRO A 28 2.97 21.84 -9.14
C PRO A 28 2.80 20.61 -10.03
N ALA A 29 3.90 20.04 -10.54
CA ALA A 29 3.87 18.76 -11.22
C ALA A 29 3.12 17.81 -10.29
N GLN A 30 1.83 17.59 -10.58
CA GLN A 30 0.96 16.89 -9.65
C GLN A 30 1.44 15.45 -9.65
N ALA A 31 1.83 14.97 -8.48
CA ALA A 31 1.94 13.53 -8.26
C ALA A 31 0.60 12.92 -8.71
N ARG A 32 0.65 11.91 -9.58
CA ARG A 32 -0.57 11.24 -10.06
C ARG A 32 -1.40 10.82 -8.85
N GLU A 33 -2.58 11.39 -8.70
CA GLU A 33 -3.49 11.04 -7.62
C GLU A 33 -4.18 9.73 -7.97
N PHE A 34 -4.02 8.73 -7.10
CA PHE A 34 -4.73 7.45 -7.20
C PHE A 34 -5.68 7.34 -6.00
N SER A 35 -6.98 7.47 -6.25
CA SER A 35 -8.02 7.44 -5.21
C SER A 35 -8.74 6.09 -5.10
N GLY A 36 -8.11 5.00 -5.56
CA GLY A 36 -8.74 3.68 -5.59
C GLY A 36 -9.87 3.54 -6.61
N TYR A 37 -10.61 2.43 -6.51
CA TYR A 37 -11.82 2.16 -7.31
C TYR A 37 -13.04 2.04 -6.39
N THR A 38 -13.18 3.00 -5.47
CA THR A 38 -14.09 2.97 -4.30
C THR A 38 -15.55 2.64 -4.62
N ASN A 39 -16.04 3.02 -5.80
CA ASN A 39 -17.43 2.80 -6.24
C ASN A 39 -17.60 1.72 -7.32
N LYS A 40 -16.53 1.08 -7.79
CA LYS A 40 -16.57 0.07 -8.86
C LYS A 40 -15.97 -1.28 -8.44
N GLY A 41 -15.13 -1.27 -7.40
CA GLY A 41 -14.50 -2.48 -6.88
C GLY A 41 -15.49 -3.44 -6.21
N THR A 42 -15.10 -4.70 -6.21
CA THR A 42 -15.77 -5.75 -5.46
C THR A 42 -15.36 -5.72 -3.99
N GLY A 43 -16.19 -6.28 -3.13
CA GLY A 43 -15.91 -6.44 -1.71
C GLY A 43 -16.35 -7.81 -1.21
N VAL A 44 -15.81 -8.18 -0.04
CA VAL A 44 -16.17 -9.39 0.69
C VAL A 44 -16.55 -8.99 2.11
N LEU A 45 -17.79 -9.28 2.53
CA LEU A 45 -18.18 -9.21 3.92
C LEU A 45 -17.80 -10.51 4.61
N VAL A 46 -17.20 -10.40 5.78
CA VAL A 46 -16.90 -11.48 6.70
C VAL A 46 -17.80 -11.31 7.92
N ASP A 47 -18.80 -12.18 8.03
CA ASP A 47 -19.64 -12.28 9.22
C ASP A 47 -18.99 -13.26 10.21
N LEU A 48 -18.32 -12.70 11.22
CA LEU A 48 -17.57 -13.50 12.18
C LEU A 48 -18.49 -14.32 13.10
N SER A 49 -19.77 -13.98 13.23
CA SER A 49 -20.75 -14.77 13.99
C SER A 49 -21.07 -16.12 13.34
N ARG A 50 -20.80 -16.27 12.04
CA ARG A 50 -21.10 -17.50 11.25
C ARG A 50 -19.89 -18.39 11.01
N CYS A 51 -18.68 -17.94 11.36
CA CYS A 51 -17.47 -18.67 11.05
C CYS A 51 -17.23 -19.81 12.05
N VAL A 52 -17.20 -21.05 11.56
CA VAL A 52 -17.04 -22.26 12.40
C VAL A 52 -15.61 -22.83 12.41
N GLY A 53 -14.64 -22.11 11.83
CA GLY A 53 -13.25 -22.57 11.85
C GLY A 53 -12.95 -23.81 11.00
N CYS A 54 -13.80 -24.18 10.04
CA CYS A 54 -13.63 -25.40 9.23
C CYS A 54 -12.39 -25.44 8.30
N ARG A 55 -11.65 -24.33 8.16
CA ARG A 55 -10.47 -24.18 7.28
C ARG A 55 -10.69 -24.48 5.79
N SER A 56 -11.92 -24.70 5.32
CA SER A 56 -12.23 -24.89 3.89
C SER A 56 -11.76 -23.72 3.02
N CYS A 57 -11.76 -22.51 3.58
CA CYS A 57 -11.23 -21.31 2.92
C CYS A 57 -9.70 -21.33 2.75
N GLU A 58 -8.94 -21.96 3.66
CA GLU A 58 -7.50 -22.18 3.51
C GLU A 58 -7.24 -23.21 2.40
N ALA A 59 -7.94 -24.35 2.46
CA ALA A 59 -7.81 -25.44 1.49
C ALA A 59 -8.14 -24.98 0.06
N ALA A 60 -9.24 -24.24 -0.11
CA ALA A 60 -9.63 -23.69 -1.40
C ALA A 60 -8.62 -22.66 -1.91
N CYS A 61 -8.06 -21.82 -1.03
CA CYS A 61 -7.02 -20.87 -1.42
C CYS A 61 -5.74 -21.59 -1.87
N ASN A 62 -5.31 -22.62 -1.14
CA ASN A 62 -4.13 -23.41 -1.46
C ASN A 62 -4.26 -24.06 -2.84
N ARG A 63 -5.38 -24.75 -3.10
CA ARG A 63 -5.70 -25.36 -4.40
C ARG A 63 -5.78 -24.33 -5.54
N GLU A 64 -6.54 -23.26 -5.35
CA GLU A 64 -6.76 -22.24 -6.39
C GLU A 64 -5.47 -21.52 -6.79
N GLN A 65 -4.53 -21.36 -5.85
CA GLN A 65 -3.28 -20.65 -6.05
C GLN A 65 -2.10 -21.59 -6.31
N ASN A 66 -2.34 -22.91 -6.38
CA ASN A 66 -1.31 -23.94 -6.57
C ASN A 66 -0.15 -23.79 -5.57
N LEU A 67 -0.49 -23.57 -4.30
CA LEU A 67 0.50 -23.38 -3.22
C LEU A 67 1.06 -24.73 -2.76
N PRO A 68 2.25 -24.75 -2.11
CA PRO A 68 2.80 -25.97 -1.54
C PRO A 68 1.83 -26.67 -0.59
N GLU A 69 1.99 -27.99 -0.44
CA GLU A 69 1.22 -28.74 0.56
C GLU A 69 1.48 -28.16 1.97
N PRO A 70 0.43 -28.04 2.80
CA PRO A 70 0.60 -27.50 4.13
C PRO A 70 1.33 -28.49 5.03
N ASP A 71 2.18 -28.00 5.93
CA ASP A 71 2.86 -28.83 6.93
C ASP A 71 1.87 -29.58 7.84
N VAL A 72 0.70 -28.98 8.06
CA VAL A 72 -0.41 -29.55 8.84
C VAL A 72 -1.64 -29.64 7.93
N PRO A 73 -2.21 -30.84 7.74
CA PRO A 73 -3.43 -31.04 6.94
C PRO A 73 -4.56 -30.08 7.32
N PHE A 74 -5.42 -29.73 6.35
CA PHE A 74 -6.48 -28.73 6.57
C PHE A 74 -7.59 -29.19 7.52
N ASP A 75 -7.75 -30.49 7.69
CA ASP A 75 -8.67 -31.16 8.61
C ASP A 75 -8.09 -31.38 10.01
N ASP A 76 -6.80 -31.10 10.22
CA ASP A 76 -6.18 -31.09 11.55
C ASP A 76 -6.38 -29.73 12.23
N PHE A 77 -7.17 -29.72 13.30
CA PHE A 77 -7.52 -28.50 14.05
C PHE A 77 -6.54 -28.17 15.17
N SER A 78 -5.52 -28.99 15.43
CA SER A 78 -4.42 -28.67 16.35
C SER A 78 -3.66 -27.41 15.93
N ILE A 79 -3.76 -27.04 14.64
CA ILE A 79 -3.18 -25.82 14.10
C ILE A 79 -3.63 -24.55 14.84
N PHE A 80 -4.82 -24.56 15.46
CA PHE A 80 -5.34 -23.42 16.21
C PHE A 80 -4.60 -23.15 17.52
N ASP A 81 -3.86 -24.14 18.01
CA ASP A 81 -3.02 -24.05 19.20
C ASP A 81 -1.58 -23.64 18.87
N THR A 82 -1.27 -23.46 17.58
CA THR A 82 0.05 -22.96 17.16
C THR A 82 0.18 -21.46 17.38
N GLU A 83 1.28 -21.08 18.00
CA GLU A 83 1.66 -19.69 18.24
C GLU A 83 2.99 -19.37 17.57
N ARG A 84 3.10 -18.14 17.11
CA ARG A 84 4.35 -17.54 16.64
C ARG A 84 5.08 -16.91 17.83
N HIS A 85 6.31 -16.47 17.57
CA HIS A 85 7.13 -15.75 18.54
C HIS A 85 6.32 -14.70 19.31
N GLY A 86 6.38 -14.77 20.65
CA GLY A 86 5.68 -13.85 21.55
C GLY A 86 4.19 -14.12 21.70
N GLY A 87 3.73 -15.36 21.53
CA GLY A 87 2.32 -15.74 21.68
C GLY A 87 1.40 -15.20 20.58
N LEU A 88 1.98 -14.76 19.46
CA LEU A 88 1.22 -14.15 18.37
C LEU A 88 0.51 -15.23 17.55
N LYS A 89 -0.73 -14.97 17.14
CA LYS A 89 -1.48 -15.86 16.25
C LYS A 89 -0.80 -16.03 14.88
N ARG A 90 -1.19 -17.09 14.15
CA ARG A 90 -0.68 -17.37 12.80
C ARG A 90 -0.93 -16.18 11.88
N ARG A 91 -0.03 -15.99 10.92
CA ARG A 91 -0.16 -15.01 9.82
C ARG A 91 0.10 -15.70 8.49
N THR A 92 -0.17 -14.99 7.41
CA THR A 92 0.24 -15.39 6.06
C THR A 92 1.77 -15.47 5.94
N SER A 93 2.24 -16.43 5.15
CA SER A 93 3.65 -16.71 4.87
C SER A 93 3.88 -16.89 3.36
N GLU A 94 5.13 -17.14 2.97
CA GLU A 94 5.43 -17.77 1.68
C GLU A 94 4.59 -19.05 1.55
N GLY A 95 3.90 -19.22 0.42
CA GLY A 95 3.04 -20.38 0.19
C GLY A 95 1.74 -20.45 1.03
N VAL A 96 1.42 -19.46 1.88
CA VAL A 96 0.17 -19.45 2.67
C VAL A 96 -0.48 -18.07 2.63
N PHE A 97 -1.48 -17.91 1.77
CA PHE A 97 -2.08 -16.60 1.47
C PHE A 97 -3.29 -16.23 2.34
N THR A 98 -3.82 -17.19 3.11
CA THR A 98 -4.84 -16.94 4.12
C THR A 98 -4.72 -17.96 5.24
N VAL A 99 -5.03 -17.54 6.47
CA VAL A 99 -5.10 -18.43 7.65
C VAL A 99 -6.37 -18.17 8.44
N VAL A 100 -6.83 -19.15 9.21
CA VAL A 100 -7.90 -19.01 10.19
C VAL A 100 -7.30 -19.16 11.59
N ASN A 101 -7.68 -18.25 12.49
CA ASN A 101 -7.24 -18.23 13.87
C ASN A 101 -8.44 -18.34 14.81
N ARG A 102 -8.27 -19.08 15.91
CA ARG A 102 -9.25 -19.23 17.00
C ARG A 102 -9.00 -18.18 18.08
N TYR A 103 -10.08 -17.57 18.55
CA TYR A 103 -10.12 -16.60 19.65
C TYR A 103 -11.23 -17.02 20.62
N ASN A 104 -10.99 -16.86 21.92
CA ASN A 104 -11.93 -17.21 22.97
C ASN A 104 -12.28 -15.92 23.76
N PRO A 105 -13.14 -15.04 23.21
CA PRO A 105 -13.57 -13.85 23.93
C PRO A 105 -14.41 -14.26 25.16
N GLU A 106 -14.28 -13.53 26.26
CA GLU A 106 -14.97 -13.83 27.52
C GLU A 106 -16.50 -13.69 27.41
N GLU A 107 -16.98 -12.90 26.45
CA GLU A 107 -18.39 -12.64 26.22
C GLU A 107 -19.15 -13.82 25.57
N LEU A 108 -18.44 -14.81 25.03
CA LEU A 108 -19.05 -15.95 24.35
C LEU A 108 -18.65 -17.26 25.01
N ASP A 109 -19.60 -18.19 25.07
CA ASP A 109 -19.41 -19.56 25.55
C ASP A 109 -18.74 -20.48 24.51
N HIS A 110 -18.47 -19.96 23.31
CA HIS A 110 -17.87 -20.67 22.19
C HIS A 110 -16.77 -19.84 21.53
N PRO A 111 -15.81 -20.48 20.87
CA PRO A 111 -14.74 -19.78 20.15
C PRO A 111 -15.28 -19.00 18.95
N LEU A 112 -14.65 -17.85 18.68
CA LEU A 112 -14.75 -17.15 17.40
C LEU A 112 -13.56 -17.49 16.51
N PHE A 113 -13.85 -17.64 15.22
CA PHE A 113 -12.84 -17.93 14.21
C PHE A 113 -12.72 -16.76 13.24
N ARG A 114 -11.51 -16.22 13.13
CA ARG A 114 -11.21 -15.12 12.23
C ARG A 114 -10.33 -15.59 11.10
N LYS A 115 -10.80 -15.36 9.87
CA LYS A 115 -10.00 -15.48 8.66
C LYS A 115 -9.11 -14.25 8.49
N PHE A 116 -7.82 -14.48 8.26
CA PHE A 116 -6.78 -13.48 8.08
C PHE A 116 -6.17 -13.60 6.67
N GLN A 117 -6.17 -12.49 5.93
CA GLN A 117 -5.66 -12.37 4.55
C GLN A 117 -5.43 -10.89 4.19
N CYS A 118 -5.00 -10.62 2.96
CA CYS A 118 -4.90 -9.25 2.44
C CYS A 118 -6.28 -8.59 2.40
N ASN A 119 -6.41 -7.41 3.00
CA ASN A 119 -7.65 -6.64 2.96
C ASN A 119 -7.89 -5.92 1.62
N HIS A 120 -6.92 -5.94 0.70
CA HIS A 120 -7.03 -5.33 -0.62
C HIS A 120 -7.53 -3.87 -0.56
N CYS A 121 -6.82 -3.03 0.21
CA CYS A 121 -7.17 -1.64 0.49
C CYS A 121 -7.53 -0.86 -0.78
N GLU A 122 -8.41 0.14 -0.65
CA GLU A 122 -8.79 0.99 -1.78
C GLU A 122 -7.61 1.83 -2.28
N GLU A 123 -6.83 2.38 -1.35
CA GLU A 123 -5.55 3.04 -1.60
C GLU A 123 -4.42 2.28 -0.86
N PRO A 124 -3.81 1.25 -1.49
CA PRO A 124 -2.89 0.36 -0.79
C PRO A 124 -1.55 1.02 -0.48
N ALA A 125 -1.19 1.06 0.81
CA ALA A 125 0.12 1.52 1.26
C ALA A 125 1.28 0.68 0.69
N CYS A 126 1.06 -0.62 0.49
CA CYS A 126 2.04 -1.50 -0.14
C CYS A 126 2.35 -1.08 -1.59
N LEU A 127 1.34 -0.58 -2.32
CA LEU A 127 1.52 -0.05 -3.67
C LEU A 127 2.34 1.23 -3.63
N THR A 128 1.97 2.19 -2.78
CA THR A 128 2.66 3.49 -2.70
C THR A 128 4.08 3.39 -2.15
N SER A 129 4.37 2.40 -1.30
CA SER A 129 5.71 2.16 -0.74
C SER A 129 6.68 1.47 -1.70
N CYS A 130 6.18 0.90 -2.80
CA CYS A 130 6.98 0.06 -3.69
C CYS A 130 7.71 0.90 -4.74
N PHE A 131 8.99 1.17 -4.50
CA PHE A 131 9.80 2.02 -5.39
C PHE A 131 10.03 1.42 -6.79
N VAL A 132 9.97 0.09 -6.94
CA VAL A 132 10.06 -0.59 -8.25
C VAL A 132 8.69 -0.74 -8.93
N ASN A 133 7.61 -0.24 -8.32
CA ASN A 133 6.25 -0.33 -8.85
C ASN A 133 5.81 -1.77 -9.19
N ALA A 134 6.16 -2.73 -8.33
CA ALA A 134 5.77 -4.13 -8.49
C ALA A 134 4.29 -4.40 -8.17
N TYR A 135 3.58 -3.46 -7.54
CA TYR A 135 2.18 -3.61 -7.15
C TYR A 135 1.25 -2.86 -8.09
N THR A 136 0.07 -3.41 -8.32
CA THR A 136 -1.01 -2.75 -9.07
C THR A 136 -2.36 -2.95 -8.38
N LYS A 137 -3.25 -1.96 -8.45
CA LYS A 137 -4.67 -2.11 -8.05
C LYS A 137 -5.50 -2.26 -9.33
N THR A 138 -6.30 -3.31 -9.38
CA THR A 138 -7.20 -3.63 -10.50
C THR A 138 -8.54 -2.92 -10.32
N PRO A 139 -9.27 -2.59 -11.40
CA PRO A 139 -10.62 -2.00 -11.33
C PRO A 139 -11.61 -2.82 -10.48
N GLU A 140 -11.45 -4.14 -10.47
CA GLU A 140 -12.28 -5.10 -9.74
C GLU A 140 -11.99 -5.10 -8.23
N GLY A 141 -10.91 -4.44 -7.78
CA GLY A 141 -10.58 -4.27 -6.36
C GLY A 141 -9.38 -5.09 -5.88
N ALA A 142 -8.85 -6.01 -6.67
CA ALA A 142 -7.66 -6.77 -6.29
C ALA A 142 -6.40 -5.89 -6.28
N VAL A 143 -5.51 -6.19 -5.34
CA VAL A 143 -4.17 -5.60 -5.22
C VAL A 143 -3.21 -6.71 -5.60
N MET A 144 -2.57 -6.58 -6.74
CA MET A 144 -1.71 -7.58 -7.34
C MET A 144 -0.25 -7.22 -7.11
N TYR A 145 0.63 -8.21 -7.17
CA TYR A 145 2.07 -8.00 -7.25
C TYR A 145 2.63 -8.73 -8.47
N ASN A 146 3.66 -8.17 -9.09
CA ASN A 146 4.39 -8.78 -10.18
C ASN A 146 5.71 -9.37 -9.66
N PRO A 147 5.84 -10.70 -9.57
CA PRO A 147 7.05 -11.34 -9.04
C PRO A 147 8.27 -11.10 -9.92
N LYS A 148 8.11 -10.77 -11.21
CA LYS A 148 9.24 -10.48 -12.13
C LYS A 148 9.89 -9.12 -11.88
N VAL A 149 9.18 -8.21 -11.22
CA VAL A 149 9.64 -6.84 -10.92
C VAL A 149 10.03 -6.71 -9.44
N CYS A 150 9.53 -7.61 -8.59
CA CYS A 150 9.81 -7.59 -7.17
C CYS A 150 11.30 -7.85 -6.89
N VAL A 151 11.92 -6.95 -6.12
CA VAL A 151 13.33 -7.05 -5.69
C VAL A 151 13.48 -7.51 -4.23
N GLY A 152 12.39 -7.97 -3.60
CA GLY A 152 12.45 -8.50 -2.24
C GLY A 152 12.80 -7.49 -1.13
N CYS A 153 12.70 -6.18 -1.36
CA CYS A 153 13.15 -5.15 -0.39
C CYS A 153 12.36 -5.08 0.92
N ARG A 154 11.22 -5.77 1.04
CA ARG A 154 10.35 -5.85 2.25
C ARG A 154 9.69 -4.54 2.70
N ASN A 155 9.88 -3.41 2.01
CA ASN A 155 9.19 -2.14 2.35
C ASN A 155 7.67 -2.29 2.47
N CYS A 156 7.07 -3.08 1.57
CA CYS A 156 5.64 -3.34 1.58
C CYS A 156 5.16 -4.11 2.83
N MET A 157 6.03 -4.88 3.50
CA MET A 157 5.70 -5.56 4.76
C MET A 157 5.58 -4.57 5.92
N ILE A 158 6.44 -3.54 5.92
CA ILE A 158 6.45 -2.47 6.92
C ILE A 158 5.29 -1.50 6.66
N ALA A 159 5.06 -1.15 5.40
CA ALA A 159 4.01 -0.21 5.02
C ALA A 159 2.59 -0.79 5.16
N CYS A 160 2.42 -2.12 5.18
CA CYS A 160 1.11 -2.72 5.34
C CYS A 160 0.63 -2.60 6.80
N PRO A 161 -0.46 -1.86 7.07
CA PRO A 161 -0.98 -1.68 8.44
C PRO A 161 -1.51 -3.00 9.04
N PHE A 162 -1.79 -3.99 8.19
CA PHE A 162 -2.29 -5.30 8.57
C PHE A 162 -1.19 -6.37 8.63
N TYR A 163 0.07 -6.01 8.34
CA TYR A 163 1.21 -6.95 8.31
C TYR A 163 0.97 -8.23 7.48
N VAL A 164 0.30 -8.12 6.33
CA VAL A 164 -0.04 -9.28 5.50
C VAL A 164 1.09 -9.74 4.58
N PRO A 165 1.78 -8.86 3.82
CA PRO A 165 2.79 -9.31 2.87
C PRO A 165 3.87 -10.16 3.55
N ALA A 166 4.24 -11.28 2.94
CA ALA A 166 5.19 -12.24 3.47
C ALA A 166 6.39 -12.39 2.54
N TYR A 167 7.59 -12.37 3.10
CA TYR A 167 8.82 -12.55 2.34
C TYR A 167 9.10 -14.02 2.08
N SER A 168 9.54 -14.33 0.86
CA SER A 168 10.03 -15.65 0.46
C SER A 168 11.44 -15.87 0.99
N TYR A 169 11.56 -16.73 2.00
CA TYR A 169 12.86 -17.11 2.57
C TYR A 169 13.47 -18.31 1.83
N SER A 170 12.65 -19.10 1.14
CA SER A 170 13.11 -20.31 0.44
C SER A 170 13.85 -20.03 -0.88
N LYS A 171 13.73 -18.83 -1.45
CA LYS A 171 14.31 -18.43 -2.75
C LYS A 171 15.43 -17.40 -2.56
N PRO A 172 16.65 -17.79 -2.15
CA PRO A 172 17.71 -16.85 -1.78
C PRO A 172 18.18 -15.96 -2.95
N LEU A 173 18.15 -16.48 -4.18
CA LEU A 173 18.62 -15.76 -5.37
C LEU A 173 17.54 -14.88 -6.03
N ASN A 174 16.26 -15.11 -5.70
CA ASN A 174 15.16 -14.31 -6.22
C ASN A 174 14.05 -14.17 -5.18
N PRO A 175 14.32 -13.48 -4.06
CA PRO A 175 13.35 -13.36 -3.00
C PRO A 175 12.24 -12.39 -3.41
N ILE A 176 11.00 -12.86 -3.31
CA ILE A 176 9.81 -12.06 -3.60
C ILE A 176 8.97 -11.90 -2.34
N VAL A 177 8.10 -10.89 -2.36
CA VAL A 177 7.06 -10.75 -1.34
C VAL A 177 5.75 -11.26 -1.92
N GLU A 178 5.13 -12.20 -1.23
CA GLU A 178 3.89 -12.86 -1.63
C GLU A 178 2.75 -12.51 -0.68
N LYS A 179 1.52 -12.61 -1.20
CA LYS A 179 0.29 -12.38 -0.44
C LYS A 179 -0.92 -12.83 -1.26
N CYS A 180 -2.09 -12.86 -0.63
CA CYS A 180 -3.36 -12.99 -1.34
C CYS A 180 -3.49 -11.97 -2.49
N ILE A 181 -3.93 -12.48 -3.64
CA ILE A 181 -4.17 -11.75 -4.89
C ILE A 181 -5.67 -11.67 -5.24
N MET A 182 -6.55 -11.90 -4.25
CA MET A 182 -8.01 -11.92 -4.41
C MET A 182 -8.51 -12.87 -5.53
N CYS A 183 -7.75 -13.93 -5.83
CA CYS A 183 -8.01 -14.85 -6.97
C CYS A 183 -8.20 -14.10 -8.30
N TYR A 184 -7.53 -12.96 -8.50
CA TYR A 184 -7.78 -12.12 -9.66
C TYR A 184 -7.52 -12.80 -11.01
N PRO A 185 -6.37 -13.48 -11.24
CA PRO A 185 -6.04 -14.01 -12.55
C PRO A 185 -7.00 -15.11 -13.03
N THR A 186 -7.62 -15.83 -12.09
CA THR A 186 -8.40 -17.04 -12.35
C THR A 186 -9.90 -16.85 -12.14
N ARG A 187 -10.30 -15.89 -11.29
CA ARG A 187 -11.70 -15.74 -10.86
C ARG A 187 -12.21 -14.30 -10.94
N LEU A 188 -11.57 -13.38 -10.22
CA LEU A 188 -12.15 -12.04 -10.02
C LEU A 188 -12.33 -11.27 -11.34
N LYS A 189 -11.35 -11.35 -12.26
CA LYS A 189 -11.43 -10.69 -13.57
C LYS A 189 -12.57 -11.22 -14.46
N PHE A 190 -13.13 -12.37 -14.12
CA PHE A 190 -14.28 -12.98 -14.79
C PHE A 190 -15.59 -12.80 -14.01
N GLY A 191 -15.61 -11.93 -13.00
CA GLY A 191 -16.79 -11.70 -12.16
C GLY A 191 -17.12 -12.84 -11.19
N LYS A 192 -16.22 -13.81 -11.00
CA LYS A 192 -16.42 -14.92 -10.06
C LYS A 192 -15.93 -14.54 -8.65
N PRO A 193 -16.62 -15.00 -7.58
CA PRO A 193 -16.14 -14.80 -6.21
C PRO A 193 -14.79 -15.49 -6.01
N PRO A 194 -13.90 -15.02 -5.12
CA PRO A 194 -12.67 -15.73 -4.76
C PRO A 194 -12.97 -17.16 -4.27
N ALA A 195 -12.07 -18.11 -4.53
CA ALA A 195 -12.29 -19.53 -4.19
C ALA A 195 -12.57 -19.75 -2.69
N CYS A 196 -11.89 -18.98 -1.83
CA CYS A 196 -12.11 -19.04 -0.39
C CYS A 196 -13.52 -18.58 0.05
N VAL A 197 -14.17 -17.71 -0.73
CA VAL A 197 -15.55 -17.28 -0.50
C VAL A 197 -16.53 -18.36 -0.94
N GLU A 198 -16.36 -18.88 -2.16
CA GLU A 198 -17.21 -19.96 -2.70
C GLU A 198 -17.16 -21.24 -1.85
N ALA A 199 -16.00 -21.52 -1.23
CA ALA A 199 -15.82 -22.71 -0.41
C ALA A 199 -16.35 -22.59 1.04
N CYS A 200 -16.95 -21.46 1.44
CA CYS A 200 -17.40 -21.27 2.82
C CYS A 200 -18.74 -22.00 3.07
N PRO A 201 -18.77 -23.08 3.87
CA PRO A 201 -19.97 -23.90 4.03
C PRO A 201 -21.08 -23.21 4.83
N THR A 202 -20.72 -22.23 5.68
CA THR A 202 -21.67 -21.49 6.52
C THR A 202 -22.02 -20.13 5.96
N GLU A 203 -21.55 -19.81 4.74
CA GLU A 203 -21.73 -18.50 4.08
C GLU A 203 -21.33 -17.31 4.98
N ALA A 204 -20.33 -17.51 5.84
CA ALA A 204 -19.71 -16.42 6.60
C ALA A 204 -19.04 -15.37 5.70
N LEU A 205 -18.80 -15.71 4.43
CA LEU A 205 -18.19 -14.84 3.44
C LEU A 205 -19.20 -14.49 2.35
N THR A 206 -19.54 -13.20 2.20
CA THR A 206 -20.46 -12.72 1.16
C THR A 206 -19.71 -11.84 0.16
N PHE A 207 -19.78 -12.17 -1.13
CA PHE A 207 -19.11 -11.43 -2.20
C PHE A 207 -20.09 -10.62 -3.05
N GLY A 208 -19.68 -9.42 -3.46
CA GLY A 208 -20.45 -8.56 -4.34
C GLY A 208 -19.73 -7.25 -4.64
N SER A 209 -20.45 -6.23 -5.11
CA SER A 209 -19.87 -4.88 -5.18
C SER A 209 -19.61 -4.37 -3.76
N ARG A 210 -18.49 -3.67 -3.54
CA ARG A 210 -18.11 -3.19 -2.20
C ARG A 210 -19.21 -2.35 -1.56
N VAL A 211 -19.87 -1.51 -2.37
CA VAL A 211 -20.98 -0.65 -1.92
C VAL A 211 -22.18 -1.47 -1.43
N ASN A 212 -22.58 -2.50 -2.17
CA ASN A 212 -23.72 -3.34 -1.77
C ASN A 212 -23.38 -4.19 -0.56
N VAL A 213 -22.18 -4.73 -0.50
CA VAL A 213 -21.68 -5.52 0.64
C VAL A 213 -21.61 -4.67 1.91
N LEU A 214 -21.15 -3.42 1.81
CA LEU A 214 -21.16 -2.47 2.94
C LEU A 214 -22.59 -2.13 3.39
N LYS A 215 -23.49 -1.88 2.45
CA LYS A 215 -24.91 -1.62 2.76
C LYS A 215 -25.53 -2.82 3.48
N PHE A 216 -25.26 -4.03 3.00
CA PHE A 216 -25.72 -5.27 3.60
C PHE A 216 -25.16 -5.47 5.01
N ALA A 217 -23.87 -5.19 5.24
CA ALA A 217 -23.26 -5.24 6.56
C ALA A 217 -23.96 -4.30 7.56
N LYS A 218 -24.21 -3.04 7.16
CA LYS A 218 -24.91 -2.04 7.98
C LYS A 218 -26.37 -2.39 8.24
N GLU A 219 -27.05 -3.01 7.28
CA GLU A 219 -28.41 -3.51 7.48
C GLU A 219 -28.40 -4.65 8.50
N ARG A 220 -27.47 -5.60 8.37
CA ARG A 220 -27.37 -6.75 9.28
C ARG A 220 -27.08 -6.34 10.72
N ILE A 221 -26.20 -5.36 10.94
CA ILE A 221 -25.98 -4.76 12.26
C ILE A 221 -27.28 -4.12 12.79
N ARG A 222 -27.99 -3.32 11.97
CA ARG A 222 -29.23 -2.65 12.39
C ARG A 222 -30.37 -3.62 12.70
N GLN A 223 -30.44 -4.76 12.02
CA GLN A 223 -31.45 -5.79 12.26
C GLN A 223 -31.16 -6.65 13.49
N HIS A 224 -29.89 -6.73 13.90
CA HIS A 224 -29.43 -7.56 15.02
C HIS A 224 -28.46 -6.79 15.94
N PRO A 225 -28.85 -5.63 16.50
CA PRO A 225 -27.98 -4.81 17.35
C PRO A 225 -27.60 -5.51 18.66
N GLU A 226 -28.36 -6.52 19.09
CA GLU A 226 -28.07 -7.37 20.24
C GLU A 226 -26.92 -8.35 20.00
N ILE A 227 -26.64 -8.66 18.73
CA ILE A 227 -25.57 -9.58 18.34
C ILE A 227 -24.31 -8.81 18.00
N PHE A 228 -24.40 -7.76 17.18
CA PHE A 228 -23.24 -7.14 16.56
C PHE A 228 -22.78 -5.85 17.25
N VAL A 229 -21.47 -5.64 17.28
CA VAL A 229 -20.89 -4.32 17.54
C VAL A 229 -21.28 -3.38 16.39
N ASP A 230 -21.71 -2.15 16.72
CA ASP A 230 -22.06 -1.10 15.75
C ASP A 230 -20.83 -0.50 15.05
N HIS A 231 -20.12 -1.36 14.31
CA HIS A 231 -18.93 -1.01 13.55
C HIS A 231 -18.70 -2.01 12.42
N VAL A 232 -18.49 -1.49 11.20
CA VAL A 232 -18.03 -2.29 10.06
C VAL A 232 -16.53 -2.04 9.85
N TYR A 233 -15.70 -2.98 10.29
CA TYR A 233 -14.26 -2.86 10.13
C TYR A 233 -13.87 -2.99 8.65
N GLY A 234 -13.04 -2.08 8.17
CA GLY A 234 -12.66 -1.94 6.75
C GLY A 234 -13.50 -0.92 5.99
N GLU A 235 -14.52 -0.31 6.61
CA GLU A 235 -15.28 0.76 5.97
C GLU A 235 -14.40 1.99 5.74
N LYS A 236 -13.70 2.42 6.81
CA LYS A 236 -12.93 3.68 6.86
C LYS A 236 -11.47 3.45 7.18
N GLU A 237 -11.13 2.34 7.82
CA GLU A 237 -9.76 2.00 8.24
C GLU A 237 -8.82 2.12 7.04
N VAL A 238 -7.81 2.98 7.18
CA VAL A 238 -6.80 3.32 6.18
C VAL A 238 -7.35 3.75 4.81
N GLY A 239 -8.49 4.46 4.81
CA GLY A 239 -9.17 4.91 3.60
C GLY A 239 -10.13 3.86 3.00
N GLY A 240 -10.34 2.75 3.71
CA GLY A 240 -11.27 1.69 3.32
C GLY A 240 -10.59 0.50 2.64
N THR A 241 -11.22 -0.66 2.81
CA THR A 241 -10.74 -1.95 2.29
C THR A 241 -11.81 -2.71 1.52
N ALA A 242 -11.40 -3.64 0.66
CA ALA A 242 -12.33 -4.51 -0.04
C ALA A 242 -12.89 -5.62 0.86
N TRP A 243 -12.14 -6.03 1.88
CA TRP A 243 -12.63 -6.94 2.92
C TRP A 243 -13.24 -6.13 4.07
N LEU A 244 -14.50 -6.41 4.36
CA LEU A 244 -15.31 -5.78 5.40
C LEU A 244 -15.66 -6.83 6.45
N TYR A 245 -15.72 -6.46 7.72
CA TYR A 245 -15.99 -7.40 8.79
C TYR A 245 -17.08 -6.87 9.72
N ILE A 246 -17.93 -7.77 10.18
CA ILE A 246 -18.86 -7.55 11.29
C ILE A 246 -18.57 -8.60 12.37
N SER A 247 -18.71 -8.22 13.63
CA SER A 247 -18.28 -9.03 14.77
C SER A 247 -19.30 -8.95 15.90
N PRO A 248 -19.57 -10.07 16.60
CA PRO A 248 -20.37 -10.04 17.81
C PRO A 248 -19.63 -9.55 19.05
N VAL A 249 -18.30 -9.43 18.97
CA VAL A 249 -17.44 -8.93 20.06
C VAL A 249 -16.54 -7.82 19.57
N ASP A 250 -15.94 -7.06 20.49
CA ASP A 250 -14.96 -6.02 20.16
C ASP A 250 -13.82 -6.58 19.29
N PHE A 251 -13.59 -5.95 18.15
CA PHE A 251 -12.57 -6.28 17.17
C PHE A 251 -11.16 -6.41 17.77
N LYS A 252 -10.83 -5.64 18.81
CA LYS A 252 -9.54 -5.72 19.51
C LYS A 252 -9.35 -7.08 20.18
N LYS A 253 -10.40 -7.67 20.75
CA LYS A 253 -10.36 -8.99 21.43
C LYS A 253 -10.10 -10.14 20.47
N ILE A 254 -10.42 -9.94 19.20
CA ILE A 254 -10.19 -10.90 18.11
C ILE A 254 -9.05 -10.48 17.17
N GLY A 255 -8.12 -9.67 17.71
CA GLY A 255 -6.81 -9.38 17.13
C GLY A 255 -6.82 -8.39 15.97
N PHE A 256 -7.88 -7.62 15.75
CA PHE A 256 -7.84 -6.49 14.82
C PHE A 256 -7.17 -5.30 15.49
N ASP A 257 -6.49 -4.49 14.67
CA ASP A 257 -5.94 -3.21 15.12
C ASP A 257 -6.99 -2.11 14.99
N MET A 258 -7.38 -1.56 16.13
CA MET A 258 -8.37 -0.47 16.23
C MET A 258 -7.72 0.92 16.27
N ASN A 259 -6.39 1.01 16.22
CA ASN A 259 -5.66 2.29 16.22
C ASN A 259 -5.40 2.84 14.81
N LEU A 260 -6.01 2.25 13.78
CA LEU A 260 -5.83 2.67 12.40
C LEU A 260 -6.61 3.97 12.13
N GLY A 261 -5.96 4.94 11.50
CA GLY A 261 -6.63 6.17 11.05
C GLY A 261 -7.61 5.93 9.89
N HIS A 262 -8.51 6.88 9.65
CA HIS A 262 -9.54 6.78 8.60
C HIS A 262 -9.10 7.22 7.20
N GLN A 263 -7.89 7.78 7.08
CA GLN A 263 -7.37 8.30 5.82
C GLN A 263 -6.37 7.30 5.21
N PRO A 264 -6.25 7.26 3.87
CA PRO A 264 -5.17 6.55 3.19
C PRO A 264 -3.80 6.91 3.78
N ILE A 265 -2.92 5.91 3.96
CA ILE A 265 -1.59 6.12 4.55
C ILE A 265 -0.74 7.12 3.73
N ILE A 266 -0.93 7.15 2.40
CA ILE A 266 -0.23 8.09 1.52
C ILE A 266 -0.53 9.56 1.84
N ASN A 267 -1.72 9.87 2.38
CA ASN A 267 -2.12 11.25 2.68
C ASN A 267 -1.23 11.92 3.73
N TYR A 268 -0.59 11.15 4.61
CA TYR A 268 0.34 11.69 5.60
C TYR A 268 1.65 12.20 5.00
N VAL A 269 2.05 11.73 3.80
CA VAL A 269 3.32 12.09 3.15
C VAL A 269 3.16 12.78 1.80
N LYS A 270 1.95 12.78 1.23
CA LYS A 270 1.65 13.30 -0.11
C LYS A 270 2.09 14.76 -0.30
N SER A 271 1.82 15.63 0.68
CA SER A 271 2.19 17.05 0.62
C SER A 271 3.70 17.26 0.59
N PHE A 272 4.44 16.46 1.36
CA PHE A 272 5.89 16.49 1.36
C PHE A 272 6.46 16.00 0.01
N LEU A 273 5.97 14.86 -0.48
CA LEU A 273 6.43 14.29 -1.75
C LEU A 273 6.12 15.19 -2.95
N ALA A 274 5.01 15.94 -2.92
CA ALA A 274 4.69 16.93 -3.95
C ALA A 274 5.70 18.09 -4.05
N THR A 275 6.50 18.31 -3.01
CA THR A 275 7.53 19.37 -2.97
C THR A 275 8.86 18.90 -3.55
N VAL A 276 9.11 17.59 -3.62
CA VAL A 276 10.41 17.03 -4.08
C VAL A 276 10.79 17.46 -5.50
N PRO A 277 9.89 17.46 -6.52
CA PRO A 277 10.24 17.91 -7.86
C PRO A 277 10.72 19.36 -7.92
N MET A 278 10.18 20.22 -7.06
CA MET A 278 10.62 21.62 -6.96
C MET A 278 12.09 21.70 -6.52
N VAL A 279 12.48 20.91 -5.52
CA VAL A 279 13.87 20.85 -5.04
C VAL A 279 14.81 20.35 -6.15
N LEU A 280 14.40 19.31 -6.88
CA LEU A 280 15.19 18.72 -7.96
C LEU A 280 15.28 19.59 -9.22
N THR A 281 14.43 20.61 -9.37
CA THR A 281 14.46 21.52 -10.53
C THR A 281 15.13 22.85 -10.19
N ILE A 282 14.79 23.44 -9.05
CA ILE A 282 15.29 24.76 -8.65
C ILE A 282 16.80 24.72 -8.36
N TRP A 283 17.27 23.78 -7.55
CA TRP A 283 18.68 23.78 -7.13
C TRP A 283 19.65 23.51 -8.29
N PRO A 284 19.43 22.53 -9.17
CA PRO A 284 20.30 22.35 -10.34
C PRO A 284 20.28 23.55 -11.29
N ALA A 285 19.11 24.16 -11.53
CA ALA A 285 19.02 25.36 -12.36
C ALA A 285 19.78 26.54 -11.74
N LEU A 286 19.64 26.75 -10.43
CA LEU A 286 20.36 27.77 -9.68
C LEU A 286 21.88 27.55 -9.75
N PHE A 287 22.35 26.33 -9.50
CA PHE A 287 23.77 26.00 -9.55
C PHE A 287 24.35 26.09 -10.96
N ALA A 288 23.59 25.68 -11.99
CA ALA A 288 23.98 25.89 -13.39
C ALA A 288 24.10 27.38 -13.72
N GLY A 289 23.18 28.21 -13.21
CA GLY A 289 23.23 29.67 -13.32
C GLY A 289 24.49 30.26 -12.68
N PHE A 290 24.81 29.85 -11.44
CA PHE A 290 26.03 30.27 -10.76
C PHE A 290 27.30 29.82 -11.48
N TYR A 291 27.33 28.58 -11.96
CA TYR A 291 28.45 28.05 -12.73
C TYR A 291 28.68 28.87 -14.01
N ARG A 292 27.62 29.16 -14.77
CA ARG A 292 27.70 29.96 -15.99
C ARG A 292 28.16 31.39 -15.70
N LEU A 293 27.71 32.00 -14.60
CA LEU A 293 28.14 33.34 -14.19
C LEU A 293 29.60 33.39 -13.76
N ALA A 294 30.08 32.36 -13.05
CA ALA A 294 31.48 32.26 -12.64
C ALA A 294 32.41 32.14 -13.86
N ASN A 295 32.11 31.24 -14.79
CA ASN A 295 32.96 30.97 -15.95
C ASN A 295 32.82 31.99 -17.09
N ARG A 296 31.79 32.86 -17.06
CA ARG A 296 31.62 33.92 -18.07
C ARG A 296 32.78 34.91 -18.10
N LYS A 297 33.43 35.15 -16.95
CA LYS A 297 34.61 36.02 -16.85
C LYS A 297 35.85 35.40 -17.47
N ASP A 298 35.96 34.08 -17.48
CA ASP A 298 37.11 33.36 -18.02
C ASP A 298 37.04 33.26 -19.55
N GLY A 299 35.84 33.10 -20.12
CA GLY A 299 35.61 33.20 -21.56
C GLY A 299 35.93 34.60 -22.12
N LEU A 300 35.44 35.66 -21.47
CA LEU A 300 35.71 37.05 -21.88
C LEU A 300 37.19 37.45 -21.76
N LYS A 301 37.94 36.86 -20.82
CA LYS A 301 39.40 37.05 -20.72
C LYS A 301 40.16 36.32 -21.83
N LYS A 302 39.62 35.20 -22.32
CA LYS A 302 40.22 34.40 -23.39
C LYS A 302 40.00 35.07 -24.75
N ASP A 303 38.77 35.52 -25.02
CA ASP A 303 38.42 36.26 -26.25
C ASP A 303 39.18 37.59 -26.36
N ASN A 304 39.34 38.32 -25.25
CA ASN A 304 40.13 39.56 -25.24
C ASN A 304 41.64 39.32 -25.45
N ASN A 305 42.17 38.15 -25.06
CA ASN A 305 43.57 37.78 -25.29
C ASN A 305 43.81 37.24 -26.71
N GLU A 306 42.81 36.64 -27.34
CA GLU A 306 42.88 36.21 -28.74
C GLU A 306 42.72 37.40 -29.71
N GLY A 307 41.77 38.32 -29.45
CA GLY A 307 41.63 39.54 -30.25
C GLY A 307 42.84 40.50 -30.15
N ALA A 308 43.48 40.59 -28.99
CA ALA A 308 44.71 41.38 -28.82
C ALA A 308 45.95 40.75 -29.49
N ARG A 309 45.92 39.45 -29.82
CA ARG A 309 46.99 38.78 -30.59
C ARG A 309 46.80 38.96 -32.09
N GLU A 310 45.57 39.00 -32.60
CA GLU A 310 45.28 39.27 -34.01
C GLU A 310 45.58 40.73 -34.41
N GLU A 311 45.29 41.72 -33.54
CA GLU A 311 45.67 43.13 -33.79
C GLU A 311 47.19 43.40 -33.74
N SER A 312 47.98 42.48 -33.17
CA SER A 312 49.45 42.61 -33.12
C SER A 312 50.17 42.00 -34.34
N GLN A 313 49.41 41.42 -35.28
CA GLN A 313 49.93 40.75 -36.49
C GLN A 313 49.45 41.40 -37.81
N SER A 314 48.74 42.54 -37.74
CA SER A 314 48.42 43.42 -38.88
C SER A 314 49.23 44.70 -38.84
#